data_AF-A0A819HTH8-F1
#
_entry.id   AF-A0A819HTH8-F1
#
_cell.length_a   1.000
_cell.length_b   1.000
_cell.length_c   1.000
_cell.angle_alpha   90.00
_cell.angle_beta   90.00
_cell.angle_gamma   90.00
#
_symmetry.space_group_name_H-M   'P 1'
#
loop_
_entity.id
_entity.type
_entity.pdbx_description
1 polymer ?
#
loop_
_entity_poly.entity_id
_entity_poly.type
_entity_poly.pdbx_seq_one_letter_code
_entity_poly.pdbx_strand_id
1 'polypeptide(L)'
;MHHIRDCLPALKTRINQMVSHFQTLVNSFGEPIEDKVGRLLLQIITKFASSYCATIEGTAKNIEVSELCGGARICYIFHETFARALESINPLDTLTTFDILTAIRNATGPRPALFVPEVSFELLVKRQIKRLEDPGLRCVELVHEELQRIIQHCGAQQEFIRFPRLHEKIVDVVTHLLRRRLPETNRMVENLVGIELAYINTKHPDFYEAGLIHKALTGGDYVTTTTTNQNQPQHSHNKSQRDISRGKENRSSEESTLGKITSYSRALVQQHLTDGNDDESIVNGDQPSRSMSNTTNSSPTTTAISMVPIGDGTTINARQLSPREQRDCEVIEKLIRCYFLIVRKNIQDSVPKAIMHFLVNYVKDQLQSELVASLYKTATHEHDELLDESGQIAQRRKDAQEMLEALHKGNQIISEVRETHLW
;
A
#
# COMPACT_ATOMS: atom_id res chain seq x y z
N MET A 1 60.60 -9.09 -52.37
CA MET A 1 60.92 -9.54 -50.99
C MET A 1 60.86 -8.41 -49.95
N HIS A 2 61.36 -7.20 -50.22
CA HIS A 2 61.28 -6.08 -49.25
C HIS A 2 59.86 -5.66 -48.88
N HIS A 3 58.94 -5.54 -49.86
CA HIS A 3 57.55 -5.16 -49.60
C HIS A 3 56.82 -6.08 -48.61
N ILE A 4 57.04 -7.39 -48.70
CA ILE A 4 56.45 -8.38 -47.76
C ILE A 4 57.00 -8.15 -46.34
N ARG A 5 58.32 -7.95 -46.22
CA ARG A 5 58.98 -7.69 -44.92
C ARG A 5 58.47 -6.41 -44.25
N ASP A 6 58.23 -5.36 -45.05
CA ASP A 6 57.81 -4.06 -44.54
C ASP A 6 56.33 -4.05 -44.11
N CYS A 7 55.48 -4.90 -44.73
CA CYS A 7 54.06 -5.03 -44.39
C CYS A 7 53.76 -6.03 -43.25
N LEU A 8 54.66 -6.98 -42.96
CA LEU A 8 54.48 -8.00 -41.93
C LEU A 8 54.24 -7.45 -40.49
N PRO A 9 54.96 -6.42 -40.01
CA PRO A 9 54.73 -5.86 -38.67
C PRO A 9 53.33 -5.27 -38.50
N ALA A 10 52.81 -4.61 -39.53
CA ALA A 10 51.47 -4.03 -39.53
C ALA A 10 50.39 -5.13 -39.51
N LEU A 11 50.58 -6.19 -40.31
CA LEU A 11 49.69 -7.34 -40.31
C LEU A 11 49.67 -8.06 -38.95
N LYS A 12 50.83 -8.28 -38.33
CA LYS A 12 50.94 -8.89 -36.99
C LYS A 12 50.21 -8.08 -35.92
N THR A 13 50.35 -6.76 -35.95
CA THR A 13 49.65 -5.86 -35.01
C THR A 13 48.14 -5.98 -35.16
N ARG A 14 47.63 -6.01 -36.39
CA ARG A 14 46.20 -6.18 -36.67
C ARG A 14 45.68 -7.55 -36.24
N ILE A 15 46.43 -8.63 -36.49
CA ILE A 15 46.06 -9.98 -36.05
C ILE A 15 46.01 -10.03 -34.53
N ASN A 16 46.98 -9.48 -33.81
CA ASN A 16 46.97 -9.45 -32.35
C ASN A 16 45.78 -8.65 -31.78
N GLN A 17 45.41 -7.53 -32.41
CA GLN A 17 44.20 -6.79 -32.05
C GLN A 17 42.94 -7.62 -32.26
N MET A 18 42.84 -8.32 -33.39
CA MET A 18 41.72 -9.23 -33.68
C MET A 18 41.67 -10.41 -32.71
N VAL A 19 42.81 -11.03 -32.37
CA VAL A 19 42.91 -12.10 -31.37
C VAL A 19 42.38 -11.61 -30.02
N SER A 20 42.81 -10.44 -29.56
CA SER A 20 42.31 -9.85 -28.31
C SER A 20 40.80 -9.60 -28.34
N HIS A 21 40.27 -9.14 -29.48
CA HIS A 21 38.84 -8.90 -29.66
C HIS A 21 38.03 -10.21 -29.64
N PHE A 22 38.42 -11.20 -30.43
CA PHE A 22 37.74 -12.50 -30.47
C PHE A 22 37.90 -13.28 -29.17
N GLN A 23 39.03 -13.14 -28.46
CA GLN A 23 39.19 -13.73 -27.13
C GLN A 23 38.19 -13.13 -26.13
N THR A 24 37.98 -11.81 -26.19
CA THR A 24 36.96 -11.14 -25.37
C THR A 24 35.55 -11.61 -25.72
N LEU A 25 35.25 -11.79 -27.01
CA LEU A 25 33.96 -12.31 -27.47
C LEU A 25 33.71 -13.75 -27.00
N VAL A 26 34.68 -14.65 -27.18
CA VAL A 26 34.58 -16.04 -26.71
C VAL A 26 34.37 -16.07 -25.19
N ASN A 27 35.14 -15.26 -24.44
CA ASN A 27 34.95 -15.13 -22.99
C ASN A 27 33.56 -14.59 -22.62
N SER A 28 32.98 -13.70 -23.43
CA SER A 28 31.63 -13.15 -23.20
C SER A 28 30.52 -14.18 -23.45
N PHE A 29 30.71 -15.13 -24.36
CA PHE A 29 29.78 -16.24 -24.57
C PHE A 29 29.94 -17.35 -23.50
N GLY A 30 31.06 -17.33 -22.79
CA GLY A 30 31.39 -18.21 -21.68
C GLY A 30 32.06 -19.52 -22.11
N GLU A 31 32.58 -20.25 -21.12
CA GLU A 31 33.35 -21.48 -21.34
C GLU A 31 32.45 -22.66 -21.77
N PRO A 32 32.95 -23.59 -22.61
CA PRO A 32 32.24 -24.82 -22.95
C PRO A 32 31.92 -25.64 -21.70
N ILE A 33 30.80 -26.36 -21.73
CA ILE A 33 30.31 -27.16 -20.62
C ILE A 33 31.10 -28.48 -20.60
N GLU A 34 32.25 -28.51 -19.92
CA GLU A 34 33.04 -29.74 -19.71
C GLU A 34 32.81 -30.29 -18.30
N ASP A 35 32.40 -31.57 -18.18
CA ASP A 35 32.32 -32.49 -17.01
C ASP A 35 31.80 -31.97 -15.64
N LYS A 36 31.47 -30.67 -15.53
CA LYS A 36 31.16 -29.96 -14.28
C LYS A 36 29.80 -29.25 -14.35
N VAL A 37 28.87 -29.84 -15.09
CA VAL A 37 27.48 -29.39 -15.29
C VAL A 37 26.81 -29.02 -13.96
N GLY A 38 26.95 -29.86 -12.93
CA GLY A 38 26.39 -29.61 -11.60
C GLY A 38 26.98 -28.39 -10.89
N ARG A 39 28.28 -28.11 -11.05
CA ARG A 39 28.92 -26.92 -10.45
C ARG A 39 28.43 -25.64 -11.11
N LEU A 40 28.34 -25.65 -12.44
CA LEU A 40 27.85 -24.51 -13.23
C LEU A 40 26.39 -24.20 -12.88
N LEU A 41 25.53 -25.22 -12.80
CA LEU A 41 24.13 -25.06 -12.39
C LEU A 41 24.00 -24.41 -11.01
N LEU A 42 24.74 -24.91 -10.02
CA LEU A 42 24.72 -24.35 -8.66
C LEU A 42 25.21 -22.89 -8.63
N GLN A 43 26.24 -22.57 -9.43
CA GLN A 43 26.74 -21.20 -9.56
C GLN A 43 25.67 -20.26 -10.14
N ILE A 44 24.98 -20.68 -11.20
CA ILE A 44 23.90 -19.88 -11.82
C ILE A 44 22.75 -19.68 -10.84
N ILE A 45 22.30 -20.74 -10.16
CA ILE A 45 21.22 -20.65 -9.14
C ILE A 45 21.60 -19.70 -8.01
N THR A 46 22.82 -19.83 -7.49
CA THR A 46 23.30 -18.98 -6.39
C THR A 46 23.38 -17.52 -6.80
N LYS A 47 23.86 -17.26 -8.02
CA LYS A 47 23.94 -15.91 -8.57
C LYS A 47 22.55 -15.31 -8.80
N PHE A 48 21.61 -16.09 -9.34
CA PHE A 48 20.21 -15.68 -9.49
C PHE A 48 19.62 -15.29 -8.13
N ALA A 49 19.68 -16.18 -7.14
CA ALA A 49 19.11 -15.96 -5.82
C ALA A 49 19.72 -14.73 -5.15
N SER A 50 21.04 -14.55 -5.25
CA SER A 50 21.74 -13.38 -4.73
C SER A 50 21.29 -12.09 -5.42
N SER A 51 21.14 -12.12 -6.75
CA SER A 51 20.66 -10.97 -7.53
C SER A 51 19.22 -10.61 -7.16
N TYR A 52 18.34 -11.60 -7.06
CA TYR A 52 16.94 -11.42 -6.68
C TYR A 52 16.82 -10.79 -5.29
N CYS A 53 17.57 -11.30 -4.31
CA CYS A 53 17.62 -10.74 -2.96
C CYS A 53 18.18 -9.31 -2.96
N ALA A 54 19.25 -9.05 -3.72
CA ALA A 54 19.84 -7.72 -3.81
C ALA A 54 18.87 -6.70 -4.46
N THR A 55 18.06 -7.10 -5.43
CA THR A 55 17.03 -6.22 -6.02
C THR A 55 15.91 -5.91 -5.02
N ILE A 56 15.51 -6.87 -4.19
CA ILE A 56 14.56 -6.62 -3.09
C ILE A 56 15.15 -5.69 -2.03
N GLU A 57 16.43 -5.83 -1.70
CA GLU A 57 17.11 -4.99 -0.71
C GLU A 57 17.52 -3.61 -1.25
N GLY A 58 17.50 -3.41 -2.57
CA GLY A 58 18.00 -2.19 -3.21
C GLY A 58 19.54 -2.10 -3.26
N THR A 59 20.24 -3.23 -3.15
CA THR A 59 21.72 -3.35 -3.19
C THR A 59 22.22 -3.95 -4.52
N ALA A 60 21.35 -4.08 -5.51
CA ALA A 60 21.69 -4.62 -6.82
C ALA A 60 22.75 -3.76 -7.55
N LYS A 61 23.62 -4.42 -8.31
CA LYS A 61 24.73 -3.76 -9.03
C LYS A 61 24.28 -2.90 -10.20
N ASN A 62 23.18 -3.28 -10.85
CA ASN A 62 22.61 -2.59 -12.01
C ASN A 62 21.25 -2.03 -11.59
N ILE A 63 21.24 -0.79 -11.07
CA ILE A 63 20.01 -0.11 -10.66
C ILE A 63 19.42 0.57 -11.89
N GLU A 64 18.22 0.16 -12.29
CA GLU A 64 17.45 0.85 -13.32
C GLU A 64 17.05 2.25 -12.84
N VAL A 65 17.27 3.26 -13.68
CA VAL A 65 16.96 4.68 -13.39
C VAL A 65 15.62 5.10 -14.01
N SER A 66 15.04 4.26 -14.88
CA SER A 66 13.83 4.56 -15.64
C SER A 66 12.54 4.41 -14.84
N GLU A 67 12.45 3.39 -13.99
CA GLU A 67 11.24 3.09 -13.22
C GLU A 67 11.57 2.62 -11.80
N LEU A 68 10.61 2.80 -10.90
CA LEU A 68 10.72 2.34 -9.52
C LEU A 68 10.44 0.84 -9.47
N CYS A 69 11.44 0.04 -9.14
CA CYS A 69 11.34 -1.42 -9.05
C CYS A 69 11.90 -1.95 -7.72
N GLY A 70 11.62 -3.23 -7.44
CA GLY A 70 12.21 -3.94 -6.32
C GLY A 70 11.78 -3.41 -4.96
N GLY A 71 12.71 -3.31 -4.01
CA GLY A 71 12.43 -2.89 -2.64
C GLY A 71 11.81 -1.49 -2.52
N ALA A 72 12.29 -0.55 -3.33
CA ALA A 72 11.79 0.83 -3.30
C ALA A 72 10.34 0.90 -3.79
N ARG A 73 9.95 0.07 -4.76
CA ARG A 73 8.58 -0.04 -5.23
C ARG A 73 7.65 -0.69 -4.21
N ILE A 74 8.12 -1.71 -3.50
CA ILE A 74 7.38 -2.30 -2.36
C ILE A 74 7.13 -1.24 -1.28
N CYS A 75 8.14 -0.44 -0.94
CA CYS A 75 8.00 0.66 0.01
C CYS A 75 6.96 1.69 -0.43
N TYR A 76 6.95 2.06 -1.72
CA TYR A 76 5.93 2.93 -2.31
C TYR A 76 4.52 2.33 -2.23
N ILE A 77 4.37 1.02 -2.47
CA ILE A 77 3.07 0.35 -2.34
C ILE A 77 2.55 0.49 -0.91
N PHE A 78 3.39 0.27 0.11
CA PHE A 78 2.98 0.39 1.51
C PHE A 78 2.63 1.83 1.93
N HIS A 79 3.46 2.81 1.58
CA HIS A 79 3.35 4.15 2.14
C HIS A 79 2.57 5.13 1.27
N GLU A 80 2.51 4.93 -0.05
CA GLU A 80 1.79 5.82 -0.96
C GLU A 80 0.51 5.17 -1.46
N THR A 81 0.55 3.92 -1.90
CA THR A 81 -0.65 3.30 -2.51
C THR A 81 -1.64 2.83 -1.45
N PHE A 82 -1.16 2.00 -0.51
CA PHE A 82 -1.99 1.42 0.53
C PHE A 82 -2.45 2.47 1.55
N ALA A 83 -1.55 3.34 2.01
CA ALA A 83 -1.90 4.45 2.89
C ALA A 83 -3.02 5.34 2.30
N ARG A 84 -2.88 5.78 1.04
CA ARG A 84 -3.91 6.59 0.37
C ARG A 84 -5.21 5.82 0.18
N ALA A 85 -5.15 4.51 -0.09
CA ALA A 85 -6.33 3.67 -0.20
C ALA A 85 -7.08 3.52 1.13
N LEU A 86 -6.38 3.48 2.27
CA LEU A 86 -7.01 3.51 3.59
C LEU A 86 -7.55 4.91 3.93
N GLU A 87 -6.83 5.96 3.56
CA GLU A 87 -7.23 7.34 3.82
C GLU A 87 -8.49 7.75 3.07
N SER A 88 -8.70 7.22 1.85
CA SER A 88 -9.90 7.48 1.05
C SER A 88 -11.16 6.81 1.60
N ILE A 89 -11.02 5.84 2.52
CA ILE A 89 -12.16 5.23 3.20
C ILE A 89 -12.61 6.15 4.33
N ASN A 90 -13.69 6.90 4.09
CA ASN A 90 -14.31 7.67 5.15
C ASN A 90 -15.03 6.73 6.15
N PRO A 91 -14.92 7.02 7.46
CA PRO A 91 -15.58 6.24 8.51
C PRO A 91 -17.11 6.29 8.46
N LEU A 92 -17.70 7.32 7.83
CA LEU A 92 -19.13 7.60 7.86
C LEU A 92 -19.83 7.49 6.48
N ASP A 93 -19.09 7.25 5.39
CA ASP A 93 -19.66 7.31 4.01
C ASP A 93 -20.84 6.36 3.77
N THR A 94 -20.91 5.26 4.53
CA THR A 94 -21.98 4.25 4.38
C THR A 94 -23.02 4.32 5.50
N LEU A 95 -22.93 5.32 6.38
CA LEU A 95 -23.80 5.46 7.55
C LEU A 95 -24.54 6.79 7.47
N THR A 96 -25.83 6.74 7.13
CA THR A 96 -26.69 7.90 7.31
C THR A 96 -27.09 8.02 8.78
N THR A 97 -27.41 9.23 9.23
CA THR A 97 -27.97 9.46 10.57
C THR A 97 -29.23 8.63 10.81
N PHE A 98 -30.00 8.33 9.76
CA PHE A 98 -31.16 7.44 9.84
C PHE A 98 -30.78 5.97 10.07
N ASP A 99 -29.69 5.48 9.47
CA ASP A 99 -29.18 4.13 9.72
C ASP A 99 -28.69 3.98 11.16
N ILE A 100 -28.04 5.02 11.69
CA ILE A 100 -27.58 5.07 13.08
C ILE A 100 -28.78 5.05 14.03
N LEU A 101 -29.79 5.90 13.77
CA LEU A 101 -31.01 5.90 14.56
C LEU A 101 -31.72 4.54 14.52
N THR A 102 -31.78 3.93 13.34
CA THR A 102 -32.37 2.60 13.15
C THR A 102 -31.60 1.55 13.94
N ALA A 103 -30.27 1.59 13.93
CA ALA A 103 -29.43 0.71 14.73
C ALA A 103 -29.65 0.90 16.24
N ILE A 104 -29.77 2.16 16.72
CA ILE A 104 -30.08 2.47 18.12
C ILE A 104 -31.44 1.91 18.52
N ARG A 105 -32.47 2.11 17.71
CA ARG A 105 -33.83 1.60 17.97
C ARG A 105 -33.87 0.08 17.97
N ASN A 106 -33.20 -0.56 17.00
CA ASN A 106 -33.12 -2.02 16.93
C ASN A 106 -32.33 -2.62 18.10
N ALA A 107 -31.23 -1.99 18.52
CA ALA A 107 -30.45 -2.41 19.68
C ALA A 107 -31.22 -2.21 21.01
N THR A 108 -32.09 -1.20 21.08
CA THR A 108 -32.98 -0.95 22.22
C THR A 108 -34.07 -2.03 22.33
N GLY A 109 -34.58 -2.49 21.19
CA GLY A 109 -35.57 -3.55 21.12
C GLY A 109 -36.96 -3.09 21.61
N PRO A 110 -37.74 -3.97 22.27
CA PRO A 110 -39.16 -3.72 22.56
C PRO A 110 -39.42 -2.78 23.75
N ARG A 111 -38.39 -2.39 24.51
CA ARG A 111 -38.54 -1.59 25.73
C ARG A 111 -37.97 -0.18 25.53
N PRO A 112 -38.55 0.87 26.14
CA PRO A 112 -37.97 2.20 26.10
C PRO A 112 -36.61 2.23 26.83
N ALA A 113 -35.62 2.90 26.24
CA ALA A 113 -34.28 3.04 26.82
C ALA A 113 -34.02 4.42 27.44
N LEU A 114 -33.31 4.42 28.57
CA LEU A 114 -32.83 5.64 29.23
C LEU A 114 -31.49 6.11 28.65
N PHE A 115 -30.67 5.19 28.13
CA PHE A 115 -29.35 5.45 27.57
C PHE A 115 -29.23 4.82 26.19
N VAL A 116 -28.32 5.35 25.37
CA VAL A 116 -28.01 4.77 24.06
C VAL A 116 -27.30 3.42 24.26
N PRO A 117 -27.79 2.31 23.66
CA PRO A 117 -27.15 1.00 23.81
C PRO A 117 -25.76 0.96 23.16
N GLU A 118 -24.74 0.51 23.89
CA GLU A 118 -23.36 0.35 23.40
C GLU A 118 -23.27 -0.59 22.17
N VAL A 119 -24.17 -1.58 22.11
CA VAL A 119 -24.26 -2.56 21.01
C VAL A 119 -24.50 -1.87 19.66
N SER A 120 -25.19 -0.73 19.64
CA SER A 120 -25.42 0.03 18.40
C SER A 120 -24.11 0.58 17.83
N PHE A 121 -23.25 1.15 18.67
CA PHE A 121 -21.90 1.57 18.29
C PHE A 121 -21.05 0.39 17.82
N GLU A 122 -21.02 -0.70 18.60
CA GLU A 122 -20.21 -1.89 18.30
C GLU A 122 -20.54 -2.49 16.93
N LEU A 123 -21.83 -2.66 16.63
CA LEU A 123 -22.28 -3.22 15.35
C LEU A 123 -21.86 -2.33 14.17
N LEU A 124 -22.04 -1.01 14.30
CA LEU A 124 -21.76 -0.05 13.24
C LEU A 124 -20.26 0.06 12.98
N VAL A 125 -19.44 0.15 14.04
CA VAL A 125 -17.99 0.27 13.87
C VAL A 125 -17.37 -1.00 13.31
N LYS A 126 -17.84 -2.20 13.70
CA LYS A 126 -17.42 -3.46 13.07
C LYS A 126 -17.70 -3.50 11.58
N ARG A 127 -18.88 -3.03 11.16
CA ARG A 127 -19.21 -2.91 9.73
C ARG A 127 -18.24 -1.98 8.99
N GLN A 128 -17.80 -0.89 9.61
CA GLN A 128 -16.80 -0.01 9.02
C GLN A 128 -15.42 -0.64 8.98
N ILE A 129 -14.95 -1.25 10.07
CA ILE A 129 -13.63 -1.91 10.17
C ILE A 129 -13.49 -3.00 9.10
N LYS A 130 -14.55 -3.76 8.83
CA LYS A 130 -14.51 -4.81 7.79
C LYS A 130 -14.17 -4.26 6.38
N ARG A 131 -14.48 -3.00 6.09
CA ARG A 131 -14.11 -2.35 4.81
C ARG A 131 -12.61 -2.15 4.63
N LEU A 132 -11.81 -2.31 5.69
CA LEU A 132 -10.34 -2.23 5.64
C LEU A 132 -9.69 -3.52 5.12
N GLU A 133 -10.46 -4.61 5.02
CA GLU A 133 -10.01 -5.92 4.54
C GLU A 133 -9.61 -5.89 3.06
N ASP A 134 -10.49 -5.37 2.18
CA ASP A 134 -10.25 -5.35 0.73
C ASP A 134 -8.99 -4.55 0.33
N PRO A 135 -8.74 -3.32 0.86
CA PRO A 135 -7.48 -2.62 0.62
C PRO A 135 -6.25 -3.38 1.13
N GLY A 136 -6.41 -4.11 2.24
CA GLY A 136 -5.35 -4.96 2.79
C GLY A 136 -4.98 -6.08 1.85
N LEU A 137 -5.97 -6.82 1.35
CA LEU A 137 -5.77 -7.90 0.35
C LEU A 137 -5.20 -7.35 -0.96
N ARG A 138 -5.71 -6.20 -1.44
CA ARG A 138 -5.18 -5.56 -2.64
C ARG A 138 -3.71 -5.15 -2.49
N CYS A 139 -3.29 -4.74 -1.29
CA CYS A 139 -1.88 -4.47 -0.99
C CYS A 139 -1.00 -5.72 -1.14
N VAL A 140 -1.48 -6.89 -0.68
CA VAL A 140 -0.78 -8.16 -0.86
C VAL A 140 -0.60 -8.49 -2.35
N GLU A 141 -1.65 -8.33 -3.15
CA GLU A 141 -1.62 -8.59 -4.60
C GLU A 141 -0.60 -7.70 -5.32
N LEU A 142 -0.59 -6.40 -5.02
CA LEU A 142 0.36 -5.45 -5.64
C LEU A 142 1.82 -5.80 -5.30
N VAL A 143 2.09 -6.24 -4.07
CA VAL A 143 3.44 -6.70 -3.68
C VAL A 143 3.79 -8.02 -4.36
N HIS A 144 2.84 -8.95 -4.49
CA HIS A 144 3.05 -10.18 -5.24
C HIS A 144 3.38 -9.91 -6.72
N GLU A 145 2.65 -9.01 -7.38
CA GLU A 145 2.93 -8.56 -8.74
C GLU A 145 4.33 -7.93 -8.87
N GLU A 146 4.76 -7.15 -7.86
CA GLU A 146 6.11 -6.59 -7.81
C GLU A 146 7.18 -7.68 -7.71
N LEU A 147 7.00 -8.64 -6.79
CA LEU A 147 7.93 -9.76 -6.62
C LEU A 147 8.05 -10.62 -7.89
N GLN A 148 6.98 -10.72 -8.68
CA GLN A 148 7.01 -11.36 -10.00
C GLN A 148 7.76 -10.52 -11.04
N ARG A 149 7.59 -9.20 -11.05
CA ARG A 149 8.34 -8.29 -11.95
C ARG A 149 9.84 -8.35 -11.70
N ILE A 150 10.27 -8.49 -10.44
CA ILE A 150 11.70 -8.67 -10.10
C ILE A 150 12.31 -9.91 -10.78
N ILE A 151 11.55 -10.98 -10.96
CA ILE A 151 12.01 -12.20 -11.65
C ILE A 151 12.43 -11.87 -13.09
N GLN A 152 11.60 -11.10 -13.81
CA GLN A 152 11.84 -10.71 -15.20
C GLN A 152 13.08 -9.82 -15.31
N HIS A 153 13.22 -8.86 -14.39
CA HIS A 153 14.39 -7.98 -14.34
C HIS A 153 15.70 -8.77 -14.08
N CYS A 154 15.67 -9.75 -13.17
CA CYS A 154 16.83 -10.63 -12.92
C CYS A 154 17.11 -11.60 -14.08
N GLY A 155 16.08 -11.97 -14.86
CA GLY A 155 16.17 -12.86 -16.01
C GLY A 155 16.89 -12.27 -17.23
N ALA A 156 17.08 -10.94 -17.29
CA ALA A 156 17.75 -10.25 -18.39
C ALA A 156 19.29 -10.44 -18.41
N GLN A 157 19.87 -11.20 -17.48
CA GLN A 157 21.31 -11.44 -17.43
C GLN A 157 21.79 -12.34 -18.57
N GLN A 158 23.01 -12.08 -19.06
CA GLN A 158 23.62 -12.77 -20.20
C GLN A 158 23.70 -14.30 -20.05
N GLU A 159 23.78 -14.81 -18.82
CA GLU A 159 23.81 -16.25 -18.51
C GLU A 159 22.45 -16.93 -18.76
N PHE A 160 21.32 -16.23 -18.58
CA PHE A 160 19.99 -16.79 -18.85
C PHE A 160 19.65 -16.78 -20.34
N ILE A 161 20.22 -15.85 -21.11
CA ILE A 161 20.14 -15.86 -22.58
C ILE A 161 20.88 -17.08 -23.15
N ARG A 162 21.97 -17.49 -22.48
CA ARG A 162 22.72 -18.71 -22.83
C ARG A 162 21.92 -19.98 -22.56
N PHE A 163 21.22 -20.06 -21.42
CA PHE A 163 20.47 -21.25 -20.98
C PHE A 163 18.95 -20.96 -20.86
N PRO A 164 18.21 -20.87 -21.98
CA PRO A 164 16.81 -20.46 -21.97
C PRO A 164 15.90 -21.46 -21.23
N ARG A 165 16.17 -22.77 -21.34
CA ARG A 165 15.40 -23.82 -20.63
C ARG A 165 15.58 -23.72 -19.11
N LEU A 166 16.82 -23.51 -18.65
CA LEU A 166 17.09 -23.27 -17.23
C LEU A 166 16.38 -22.01 -16.73
N HIS A 167 16.42 -20.93 -17.51
CA HIS A 167 15.74 -19.69 -17.15
C HIS A 167 14.22 -19.89 -16.98
N GLU A 168 13.56 -20.56 -17.93
CA GLU A 168 12.14 -20.89 -17.84
C GLU A 168 11.82 -21.69 -16.57
N LYS A 169 12.62 -22.72 -16.28
CA LYS A 169 12.44 -23.54 -15.07
C LYS A 169 12.69 -22.77 -13.77
N ILE A 170 13.65 -21.85 -13.74
CA ILE A 170 13.84 -20.95 -12.59
C ILE A 170 12.60 -20.09 -12.40
N VAL A 171 12.12 -19.43 -13.46
CA VAL A 171 10.92 -18.58 -13.42
C VAL A 171 9.70 -19.35 -12.91
N ASP A 172 9.51 -20.59 -13.38
CA ASP A 172 8.43 -21.47 -12.94
C ASP A 172 8.49 -21.77 -11.44
N VAL A 173 9.67 -22.17 -10.94
CA VAL A 173 9.86 -22.51 -9.52
C VAL A 173 9.61 -21.30 -8.62
N VAL A 174 10.15 -20.13 -8.98
CA VAL A 174 9.93 -18.91 -8.18
C VAL A 174 8.47 -18.45 -8.25
N THR A 175 7.85 -18.52 -9.42
CA THR A 175 6.43 -18.18 -9.58
C THR A 175 5.55 -19.11 -8.77
N HIS A 176 5.86 -20.41 -8.75
CA HIS A 176 5.15 -21.38 -7.93
C HIS A 176 5.33 -21.10 -6.43
N LEU A 177 6.56 -20.77 -5.99
CA LEU A 177 6.84 -20.40 -4.60
C LEU A 177 6.02 -19.19 -4.15
N LEU A 178 5.97 -18.13 -4.98
CA LEU A 178 5.17 -16.94 -4.72
C LEU A 178 3.67 -17.25 -4.63
N ARG A 179 3.14 -18.01 -5.59
CA ARG A 179 1.73 -18.43 -5.61
C ARG A 179 1.35 -19.27 -4.39
N ARG A 180 2.25 -20.13 -3.90
CA ARG A 180 2.02 -20.95 -2.70
C ARG A 180 1.95 -20.10 -1.42
N ARG A 181 2.67 -18.98 -1.37
CA ARG A 181 2.74 -18.09 -0.20
C ARG A 181 1.69 -16.98 -0.18
N LEU A 182 1.13 -16.64 -1.34
CA LEU A 182 0.04 -15.68 -1.47
C LEU A 182 -1.18 -15.99 -0.56
N PRO A 183 -1.80 -17.18 -0.60
CA PRO A 183 -2.98 -17.47 0.22
C PRO A 183 -2.68 -17.46 1.72
N GLU A 184 -1.49 -17.86 2.14
CA GLU A 184 -1.06 -17.82 3.54
C GLU A 184 -0.95 -16.37 4.04
N THR A 185 -0.49 -15.46 3.18
CA THR A 185 -0.40 -14.02 3.50
C THR A 185 -1.79 -13.39 3.53
N ASN A 186 -2.67 -13.74 2.60
CA ASN A 186 -4.07 -13.27 2.59
C ASN A 186 -4.79 -13.67 3.89
N ARG A 187 -4.70 -14.94 4.29
CA ARG A 187 -5.26 -15.43 5.56
C ARG A 187 -4.75 -14.66 6.77
N MET A 188 -3.47 -14.31 6.79
CA MET A 188 -2.91 -13.50 7.88
C MET A 188 -3.52 -12.09 7.89
N VAL A 189 -3.68 -11.45 6.74
CA VAL A 189 -4.32 -10.13 6.65
C VAL A 189 -5.80 -10.18 7.05
N GLU A 190 -6.54 -11.21 6.62
CA GLU A 190 -7.91 -11.48 7.06
C GLU A 190 -7.98 -11.65 8.58
N ASN A 191 -7.03 -12.41 9.16
CA ASN A 191 -6.94 -12.59 10.61
C ASN A 191 -6.64 -11.28 11.35
N LEU A 192 -5.78 -10.40 10.82
CA LEU A 192 -5.51 -9.09 11.44
C LEU A 192 -6.79 -8.25 11.55
N VAL A 193 -7.59 -8.19 10.48
CA VAL A 193 -8.89 -7.51 10.51
C VAL A 193 -9.87 -8.25 11.42
N GLY A 194 -9.88 -9.59 11.39
CA GLY A 194 -10.70 -10.43 12.26
C GLY A 194 -10.44 -10.20 13.75
N ILE A 195 -9.19 -9.97 14.14
CA ILE A 195 -8.80 -9.64 15.52
C ILE A 195 -9.40 -8.30 15.95
N GLU A 196 -9.34 -7.28 15.09
CA GLU A 196 -9.95 -5.95 15.35
C GLU A 196 -11.48 -6.02 15.44
N LEU A 197 -12.11 -6.96 14.71
CA LEU A 197 -13.56 -7.22 14.78
C LEU A 197 -13.97 -8.04 16.01
N ALA A 198 -13.06 -8.83 16.58
CA ALA A 198 -13.36 -9.71 17.71
C ALA A 198 -13.56 -8.93 19.01
N TYR A 199 -12.78 -7.87 19.25
CA TYR A 199 -12.83 -7.10 20.49
C TYR A 199 -12.64 -5.60 20.28
N ILE A 200 -13.58 -4.81 20.79
CA ILE A 200 -13.51 -3.35 20.78
C ILE A 200 -12.97 -2.86 22.13
N ASN A 201 -11.78 -2.26 22.12
CA ASN A 201 -11.15 -1.73 23.33
C ASN A 201 -11.54 -0.27 23.58
N THR A 202 -12.64 -0.04 24.28
CA THR A 202 -13.09 1.31 24.68
C THR A 202 -12.18 1.99 25.73
N LYS A 203 -11.17 1.28 26.25
CA LYS A 203 -10.16 1.84 27.17
C LYS A 203 -8.86 2.23 26.46
N HIS A 204 -8.82 2.19 25.12
CA HIS A 204 -7.64 2.60 24.37
C HIS A 204 -7.24 4.05 24.71
N PRO A 205 -5.94 4.35 24.96
CA PRO A 205 -5.49 5.69 25.35
C PRO A 205 -5.97 6.79 24.41
N ASP A 206 -5.83 6.59 23.10
CA ASP A 206 -6.25 7.55 22.07
C ASP A 206 -7.79 7.63 21.90
N PHE A 207 -8.54 6.68 22.47
CA PHE A 207 -10.00 6.68 22.45
C PHE A 207 -10.60 7.36 23.69
N TYR A 208 -9.88 7.35 24.82
CA TYR A 208 -10.32 7.93 26.10
C TYR A 208 -10.62 9.44 26.00
N GLU A 209 -9.87 10.19 25.18
CA GLU A 209 -10.14 11.61 24.92
C GLU A 209 -11.48 11.85 24.22
N ALA A 210 -11.91 10.95 23.33
CA ALA A 210 -13.24 11.03 22.70
C ALA A 210 -14.37 10.74 23.72
N GLY A 211 -14.13 9.82 24.65
CA GLY A 211 -15.03 9.54 25.77
C GLY A 211 -15.15 10.68 26.79
N LEU A 212 -14.08 11.48 26.97
CA LEU A 212 -14.11 12.71 27.76
C LEU A 212 -14.94 13.81 27.10
N ILE A 213 -14.83 13.95 25.77
CA ILE A 213 -15.68 14.91 25.04
C ILE A 213 -17.15 14.47 25.07
N HIS A 214 -17.44 13.16 25.06
CA HIS A 214 -18.80 12.64 25.30
C HIS A 214 -19.35 13.06 26.67
N LYS A 215 -18.58 12.88 27.76
CA LYS A 215 -18.98 13.31 29.11
C LYS A 215 -19.23 14.82 29.22
N ALA A 216 -18.45 15.62 28.49
CA ALA A 216 -18.63 17.07 28.43
C ALA A 216 -19.88 17.49 27.63
N LEU A 217 -20.26 16.75 26.58
CA LEU A 217 -21.45 17.02 25.75
C LEU A 217 -22.75 16.52 26.39
N THR A 218 -22.70 15.50 27.26
CA THR A 218 -23.88 14.94 27.95
C THR A 218 -24.15 15.56 29.32
N GLY A 219 -23.46 16.64 29.71
CA GLY A 219 -23.77 17.43 30.91
C GLY A 219 -23.44 16.76 32.25
N GLY A 220 -22.35 15.98 32.33
CA GLY A 220 -21.86 15.49 33.62
C GLY A 220 -21.17 16.59 34.41
N ASP A 221 -21.70 16.95 35.59
CA ASP A 221 -21.12 17.92 36.53
C ASP A 221 -19.63 17.66 36.77
N TYR A 222 -18.82 18.69 36.51
CA TYR A 222 -17.37 18.66 36.73
C TYR A 222 -17.09 19.09 38.18
N VAL A 223 -16.76 18.14 39.07
CA VAL A 223 -16.01 18.44 40.30
C VAL A 223 -14.54 18.24 39.99
N THR A 224 -13.83 19.35 39.77
CA THR A 224 -12.37 19.37 39.68
C THR A 224 -11.80 19.25 41.10
N THR A 225 -11.40 18.04 41.53
CA THR A 225 -10.41 17.93 42.61
C THR A 225 -9.03 18.19 42.02
N THR A 226 -8.67 19.47 41.91
CA THR A 226 -7.29 19.91 41.79
C THR A 226 -6.64 19.78 43.16
N THR A 227 -5.76 18.79 43.31
CA THR A 227 -4.86 18.67 44.46
C THR A 227 -3.82 19.78 44.36
N THR A 228 -4.10 20.95 44.95
CA THR A 228 -3.11 22.00 45.13
C THR A 228 -2.51 21.88 46.53
N ASN A 229 -1.24 21.51 46.56
CA ASN A 229 -0.38 21.47 47.73
C ASN A 229 -0.30 22.85 48.41
N GLN A 230 -0.46 22.82 49.73
CA GLN A 230 0.17 23.62 50.78
C GLN A 230 0.51 25.09 50.49
N ASN A 231 -0.18 25.98 51.21
CA ASN A 231 0.36 27.27 51.63
C ASN A 231 0.24 27.39 53.16
N GLN A 232 1.38 27.64 53.82
CA GLN A 232 1.45 28.43 55.04
C GLN A 232 2.35 29.64 54.80
N PRO A 233 2.14 30.76 55.56
CA PRO A 233 2.39 32.11 55.06
C PRO A 233 3.63 32.75 55.72
N GLN A 234 4.36 33.62 55.00
CA GLN A 234 5.21 34.64 55.64
C GLN A 234 5.32 35.95 54.85
N HIS A 235 5.62 36.99 55.64
CA HIS A 235 5.49 38.42 55.47
C HIS A 235 6.47 39.13 54.52
N SER A 236 6.01 40.31 54.08
CA SER A 236 6.68 41.53 53.62
C SER A 236 8.12 41.86 54.06
N HIS A 237 8.98 42.33 53.12
CA HIS A 237 9.50 43.72 52.96
C HIS A 237 10.93 43.83 52.33
N ASN A 238 11.03 44.66 51.27
CA ASN A 238 12.07 45.66 50.93
C ASN A 238 13.51 45.52 51.45
N LYS A 239 14.52 45.51 50.56
CA LYS A 239 15.36 46.67 50.15
C LYS A 239 16.62 46.30 49.33
N SER A 240 16.94 47.25 48.46
CA SER A 240 18.14 47.59 47.69
C SER A 240 19.55 47.09 48.06
N GLN A 241 20.36 47.03 46.98
CA GLN A 241 21.73 47.57 46.76
C GLN A 241 22.94 46.62 46.72
N ARG A 242 23.67 46.75 45.58
CA ARG A 242 25.14 46.71 45.37
C ARG A 242 25.81 45.33 45.51
N ASP A 243 26.84 44.94 44.75
CA ASP A 243 27.67 45.58 43.72
C ASP A 243 28.61 44.51 43.11
N ILE A 244 29.19 44.82 41.95
CA ILE A 244 30.56 44.49 41.49
C ILE A 244 30.87 43.10 40.88
N SER A 245 31.02 43.15 39.53
CA SER A 245 32.15 42.65 38.69
C SER A 245 32.32 41.14 38.50
N ARG A 246 32.76 40.57 37.37
CA ARG A 246 33.61 40.94 36.21
C ARG A 246 33.58 39.66 35.32
N GLY A 247 33.58 39.62 33.99
CA GLY A 247 33.59 40.60 32.91
C GLY A 247 33.64 39.92 31.52
N LYS A 248 33.49 40.76 30.48
CA LYS A 248 33.98 40.71 29.08
C LYS A 248 33.54 39.57 28.14
N GLU A 249 32.68 39.86 27.15
CA GLU A 249 32.94 40.44 25.79
C GLU A 249 33.33 39.32 24.79
N ASN A 250 32.81 39.18 23.56
CA ASN A 250 32.27 40.18 22.62
C ASN A 250 31.52 39.52 21.41
N ARG A 251 30.47 40.22 20.91
CA ARG A 251 30.00 40.44 19.50
C ARG A 251 29.56 39.25 18.60
N SER A 252 28.55 39.34 17.72
CA SER A 252 27.79 40.47 17.14
C SER A 252 26.54 40.03 16.31
N SER A 253 25.51 40.89 16.32
CA SER A 253 24.55 41.30 15.24
C SER A 253 23.50 40.29 14.71
N GLU A 254 22.20 40.49 15.02
CA GLU A 254 21.13 41.16 14.21
C GLU A 254 20.59 40.22 13.09
N GLU A 255 19.29 39.95 12.89
CA GLU A 255 18.12 40.84 12.80
C GLU A 255 16.78 40.05 12.77
N SER A 256 15.69 40.68 13.27
CA SER A 256 14.27 40.71 12.79
C SER A 256 13.52 39.40 12.42
N THR A 257 12.37 39.03 13.01
CA THR A 257 11.06 39.72 12.89
C THR A 257 10.03 39.15 13.88
N LEU A 258 9.40 40.05 14.67
CA LEU A 258 8.10 39.88 15.36
C LEU A 258 6.99 39.93 14.27
N GLY A 259 5.88 39.21 14.30
CA GLY A 259 5.04 38.85 15.44
C GLY A 259 4.04 39.99 15.74
N LYS A 260 2.82 39.90 15.18
CA LYS A 260 1.51 40.44 15.62
C LYS A 260 0.54 40.31 14.42
N ILE A 261 -0.66 39.79 14.57
CA ILE A 261 -1.83 40.62 14.90
C ILE A 261 -2.90 39.81 15.66
N THR A 262 -3.41 40.53 16.66
CA THR A 262 -4.49 40.31 17.60
C THR A 262 -5.88 40.24 16.95
N SER A 263 -6.76 39.49 17.63
CA SER A 263 -8.22 39.46 17.56
C SER A 263 -8.92 40.80 17.30
N TYR A 264 -10.03 40.79 16.54
CA TYR A 264 -11.21 41.59 16.84
C TYR A 264 -12.50 40.93 16.32
N SER A 265 -13.48 40.89 17.21
CA SER A 265 -14.90 40.69 17.00
C SER A 265 -15.60 42.03 16.75
N ARG A 266 -16.53 42.13 15.79
CA ARG A 266 -17.85 42.82 15.93
C ARG A 266 -18.71 42.66 14.68
N ALA A 267 -20.01 42.84 14.90
CA ALA A 267 -21.14 42.43 14.10
C ALA A 267 -21.85 43.57 13.33
N LEU A 268 -22.82 43.14 12.51
CA LEU A 268 -24.01 43.80 11.97
C LEU A 268 -23.84 44.88 10.88
N VAL A 269 -24.47 44.66 9.72
CA VAL A 269 -25.43 45.58 9.07
C VAL A 269 -26.42 44.78 8.19
N GLN A 270 -27.70 45.13 8.36
CA GLN A 270 -28.89 44.74 7.61
C GLN A 270 -29.03 45.54 6.31
N GLN A 271 -29.55 44.97 5.22
CA GLN A 271 -30.34 45.75 4.26
C GLN A 271 -31.38 44.90 3.49
N HIS A 272 -32.63 45.36 3.57
CA HIS A 272 -33.74 45.09 2.64
C HIS A 272 -33.49 45.79 1.30
N LEU A 273 -34.05 45.23 0.22
CA LEU A 273 -34.69 45.95 -0.88
C LEU A 273 -35.60 45.00 -1.70
N THR A 274 -36.71 45.55 -2.14
CA THR A 274 -37.91 44.99 -2.79
C THR A 274 -37.95 45.32 -4.30
N ASP A 275 -39.06 44.93 -4.94
CA ASP A 275 -39.57 45.18 -6.32
C ASP A 275 -39.14 44.19 -7.41
N GLY A 276 -40.01 43.72 -8.31
CA GLY A 276 -41.41 44.01 -8.63
C GLY A 276 -41.78 43.39 -9.99
N ASN A 277 -43.08 43.39 -10.33
CA ASN A 277 -43.77 43.15 -11.63
C ASN A 277 -44.72 41.94 -11.69
N ASP A 278 -45.99 42.20 -11.36
CA ASP A 278 -47.17 42.27 -12.26
C ASP A 278 -47.32 41.27 -13.42
N ASP A 279 -48.45 40.53 -13.46
CA ASP A 279 -49.55 40.83 -14.42
C ASP A 279 -50.89 40.12 -14.06
N GLU A 280 -51.99 40.69 -14.57
CA GLU A 280 -53.38 40.68 -14.08
C GLU A 280 -54.34 39.50 -14.47
N SER A 281 -55.36 39.30 -13.60
CA SER A 281 -56.85 39.09 -13.79
C SER A 281 -57.42 38.11 -14.86
N ILE A 282 -58.54 37.37 -14.66
CA ILE A 282 -59.98 37.73 -14.63
C ILE A 282 -60.79 36.40 -14.36
N VAL A 283 -61.53 36.21 -13.25
CA VAL A 283 -63.00 36.38 -12.99
C VAL A 283 -63.96 35.19 -13.34
N ASN A 284 -64.74 34.83 -12.30
CA ASN A 284 -66.11 34.25 -12.21
C ASN A 284 -66.42 32.75 -12.41
N GLY A 285 -67.15 32.19 -11.42
CA GLY A 285 -68.54 31.77 -11.65
C GLY A 285 -69.02 30.43 -11.08
N ASP A 286 -69.82 30.52 -10.02
CA ASP A 286 -71.00 29.68 -9.67
C ASP A 286 -70.90 28.23 -9.14
N GLN A 287 -71.44 28.08 -7.91
CA GLN A 287 -72.14 26.89 -7.42
C GLN A 287 -73.57 26.84 -8.01
N PRO A 288 -74.28 25.69 -7.95
CA PRO A 288 -75.18 25.49 -6.81
C PRO A 288 -75.30 24.05 -6.29
N SER A 289 -75.61 23.96 -5.01
CA SER A 289 -76.05 22.79 -4.24
C SER A 289 -77.44 22.26 -4.65
N ARG A 290 -77.65 20.93 -4.65
CA ARG A 290 -78.96 20.32 -4.32
C ARG A 290 -78.84 18.88 -3.78
N SER A 291 -79.60 18.69 -2.72
CA SER A 291 -79.94 17.55 -1.86
C SER A 291 -80.51 16.28 -2.52
N MET A 292 -80.33 15.10 -1.88
CA MET A 292 -81.40 14.22 -1.30
C MET A 292 -80.92 12.77 -0.99
N SER A 293 -80.94 12.46 0.31
CA SER A 293 -81.41 11.23 1.03
C SER A 293 -81.60 9.85 0.37
N ASN A 294 -81.19 8.81 1.16
CA ASN A 294 -81.91 7.57 1.52
C ASN A 294 -82.10 6.47 0.43
N THR A 295 -82.07 5.14 0.64
CA THR A 295 -82.13 4.25 1.83
C THR A 295 -81.98 2.77 1.36
N THR A 296 -81.34 1.92 2.18
CA THR A 296 -81.43 0.43 2.34
C THR A 296 -81.27 -0.54 1.15
N ASN A 297 -80.41 -1.58 1.28
CA ASN A 297 -80.82 -2.93 1.74
C ASN A 297 -79.68 -3.99 1.80
N SER A 298 -79.88 -4.94 2.73
CA SER A 298 -79.52 -6.38 2.76
C SER A 298 -78.06 -6.90 2.83
N SER A 299 -77.76 -7.55 3.96
CA SER A 299 -76.72 -8.58 4.27
C SER A 299 -76.94 -9.91 3.49
N PRO A 300 -76.15 -11.02 3.64
CA PRO A 300 -74.99 -11.31 4.52
C PRO A 300 -73.82 -12.10 3.81
N THR A 301 -72.91 -12.71 4.61
CA THR A 301 -71.78 -13.62 4.25
C THR A 301 -70.59 -12.93 3.57
N THR A 302 -69.35 -12.94 4.08
CA THR A 302 -68.51 -14.03 4.61
C THR A 302 -67.32 -13.38 5.35
N THR A 303 -66.92 -13.85 6.54
CA THR A 303 -65.80 -13.26 7.30
C THR A 303 -64.46 -13.59 6.66
N ALA A 304 -64.03 -12.78 5.70
CA ALA A 304 -62.63 -12.68 5.30
C ALA A 304 -61.95 -11.69 6.27
N ILE A 305 -60.83 -12.10 6.86
CA ILE A 305 -59.97 -11.23 7.66
C ILE A 305 -59.47 -10.11 6.72
N SER A 306 -60.01 -8.91 6.90
CA SER A 306 -59.59 -7.74 6.13
C SER A 306 -58.21 -7.31 6.61
N MET A 307 -57.17 -7.62 5.85
CA MET A 307 -55.95 -6.80 5.85
C MET A 307 -56.36 -5.41 5.37
N VAL A 308 -56.09 -4.39 6.19
CA VAL A 308 -56.31 -3.00 5.81
C VAL A 308 -55.40 -2.69 4.62
N PRO A 309 -55.94 -2.22 3.48
CA PRO A 309 -55.11 -1.78 2.36
C PRO A 309 -54.35 -0.53 2.80
N ILE A 310 -53.04 -0.52 2.54
CA ILE A 310 -52.22 0.69 2.62
C ILE A 310 -52.75 1.63 1.54
N GLY A 311 -53.60 2.56 1.97
CA GLY A 311 -54.14 3.63 1.15
C GLY A 311 -53.06 4.62 0.74
N ASP A 312 -53.21 5.06 -0.51
CA ASP A 312 -52.33 5.90 -1.31
C ASP A 312 -51.77 7.16 -0.63
N GLY A 313 -50.55 7.49 -1.05
CA GLY A 313 -50.24 8.85 -1.50
C GLY A 313 -50.48 9.98 -0.50
N THR A 314 -49.98 9.85 0.72
CA THR A 314 -49.71 11.02 1.56
C THR A 314 -48.24 10.98 1.92
N THR A 315 -47.52 12.03 1.54
CA THR A 315 -46.16 12.39 1.97
C THR A 315 -45.78 11.69 3.26
N ILE A 316 -44.83 10.75 3.20
CA ILE A 316 -44.16 10.23 4.39
C ILE A 316 -43.55 11.47 5.05
N ASN A 317 -44.22 11.97 6.08
CA ASN A 317 -43.69 13.02 6.92
C ASN A 317 -42.28 12.57 7.29
N ALA A 318 -41.27 13.30 6.79
CA ALA A 318 -39.93 13.22 7.33
C ALA A 318 -40.07 13.60 8.80
N ARG A 319 -40.27 12.59 9.66
CA ARG A 319 -40.41 12.76 11.09
C ARG A 319 -39.10 13.36 11.55
N GLN A 320 -39.10 14.67 11.78
CA GLN A 320 -37.93 15.39 12.24
C GLN A 320 -37.40 14.67 13.49
N LEU A 321 -36.10 14.39 13.49
CA LEU A 321 -35.42 13.75 14.61
C LEU A 321 -35.72 14.52 15.89
N SER A 322 -36.06 13.82 16.98
CA SER A 322 -36.18 14.52 18.25
C SER A 322 -34.81 15.08 18.67
N PRO A 323 -34.74 16.20 19.41
CA PRO A 323 -33.47 16.77 19.86
C PRO A 323 -32.61 15.82 20.72
N ARG A 324 -33.22 14.77 21.28
CA ARG A 324 -32.53 13.70 21.99
C ARG A 324 -31.92 12.70 21.00
N GLU A 325 -32.71 12.19 20.07
CA GLU A 325 -32.25 11.24 19.04
C GLU A 325 -31.13 11.82 18.17
N GLN A 326 -31.20 13.13 17.86
CA GLN A 326 -30.15 13.80 17.09
C GLN A 326 -28.83 13.83 17.86
N ARG A 327 -28.85 14.20 19.15
CA ARG A 327 -27.66 14.12 20.02
C ARG A 327 -27.12 12.70 20.16
N ASP A 328 -28.01 11.72 20.32
CA ASP A 328 -27.62 10.32 20.44
C ASP A 328 -26.92 9.81 19.16
N CYS A 329 -27.40 10.21 17.98
CA CYS A 329 -26.75 9.88 16.71
C CYS A 329 -25.38 10.58 16.57
N GLU A 330 -25.29 11.88 16.89
CA GLU A 330 -24.03 12.65 16.84
C GLU A 330 -22.95 12.03 17.73
N VAL A 331 -23.32 11.54 18.91
CA VAL A 331 -22.42 10.83 19.82
C VAL A 331 -21.89 9.56 19.16
N ILE A 332 -22.76 8.73 18.60
CA ILE A 332 -22.37 7.48 17.95
C ILE A 332 -21.49 7.75 16.73
N GLU A 333 -21.82 8.73 15.89
CA GLU A 333 -21.00 9.14 14.73
C GLU A 333 -19.56 9.50 15.17
N LYS A 334 -19.43 10.28 16.25
CA LYS A 334 -18.14 10.68 16.78
C LYS A 334 -17.34 9.50 17.33
N LEU A 335 -17.99 8.59 18.07
CA LEU A 335 -17.35 7.39 18.60
C LEU A 335 -16.88 6.46 17.47
N ILE A 336 -17.71 6.24 16.44
CA ILE A 336 -17.35 5.46 15.26
C ILE A 336 -16.12 6.06 14.59
N ARG A 337 -16.13 7.38 14.35
CA ARG A 337 -15.01 8.07 13.71
C ARG A 337 -13.72 7.90 14.51
N CYS A 338 -13.74 8.18 15.82
CA CYS A 338 -12.55 8.09 16.65
C CYS A 338 -11.98 6.66 16.70
N TYR A 339 -12.83 5.66 16.95
CA TYR A 339 -12.36 4.27 17.05
C TYR A 339 -11.87 3.73 15.70
N PHE A 340 -12.61 3.99 14.62
CA PHE A 340 -12.22 3.54 13.29
C PHE A 340 -10.86 4.10 12.85
N LEU A 341 -10.58 5.38 13.16
CA LEU A 341 -9.30 5.98 12.81
C LEU A 341 -8.11 5.35 13.55
N ILE A 342 -8.30 4.92 14.80
CA ILE A 342 -7.29 4.17 15.56
C ILE A 342 -7.03 2.82 14.87
N VAL A 343 -8.08 2.06 14.59
CA VAL A 343 -7.97 0.76 13.91
C VAL A 343 -7.32 0.91 12.53
N ARG A 344 -7.71 1.92 11.75
CA ARG A 344 -7.11 2.21 10.45
C ARG A 344 -5.59 2.41 10.56
N LYS A 345 -5.13 3.15 11.57
CA LYS A 345 -3.70 3.36 11.83
C LYS A 345 -2.98 2.06 12.21
N ASN A 346 -3.62 1.21 13.01
CA ASN A 346 -3.08 -0.11 13.37
C ASN A 346 -2.97 -1.02 12.13
N ILE A 347 -3.99 -1.04 11.26
CA ILE A 347 -3.99 -1.82 10.01
C ILE A 347 -2.93 -1.30 9.04
N GLN A 348 -2.78 0.03 8.92
CA GLN A 348 -1.76 0.66 8.08
C GLN A 348 -0.33 0.22 8.44
N ASP A 349 -0.06 -0.07 9.71
CA ASP A 349 1.24 -0.54 10.20
C ASP A 349 1.37 -2.08 10.20
N SER A 350 0.33 -2.81 10.58
CA SER A 350 0.37 -4.27 10.74
C SER A 350 0.36 -5.03 9.41
N VAL A 351 -0.38 -4.56 8.40
CA VAL A 351 -0.47 -5.24 7.09
C VAL A 351 0.87 -5.27 6.36
N PRO A 352 1.62 -4.15 6.21
CA PRO A 352 2.96 -4.19 5.63
C PRO A 352 3.91 -5.15 6.36
N LYS A 353 3.85 -5.19 7.70
CA LYS A 353 4.66 -6.12 8.51
C LYS A 353 4.31 -7.58 8.22
N ALA A 354 3.02 -7.89 8.11
CA ALA A 354 2.57 -9.23 7.75
C ALA A 354 3.05 -9.64 6.35
N ILE A 355 2.92 -8.75 5.35
CA ILE A 355 3.39 -9.01 3.99
C ILE A 355 4.91 -9.23 3.96
N MET A 356 5.66 -8.37 4.66
CA MET A 356 7.12 -8.51 4.75
C MET A 356 7.51 -9.84 5.38
N HIS A 357 6.85 -10.28 6.45
CA HIS A 357 7.18 -11.52 7.14
C HIS A 357 6.74 -12.77 6.36
N PHE A 358 5.47 -12.86 5.94
CA PHE A 358 4.90 -14.08 5.38
C PHE A 358 5.20 -14.30 3.90
N LEU A 359 5.47 -13.22 3.15
CA LEU A 359 5.72 -13.25 1.70
C LEU A 359 7.17 -12.87 1.38
N VAL A 360 7.58 -11.62 1.60
CA VAL A 360 8.87 -11.10 1.11
C VAL A 360 10.06 -11.82 1.74
N ASN A 361 10.14 -11.82 3.08
CA ASN A 361 11.25 -12.44 3.81
C ASN A 361 11.23 -13.96 3.67
N TYR A 362 10.04 -14.58 3.72
CA TYR A 362 9.92 -16.02 3.48
C TYR A 362 10.50 -16.42 2.12
N VAL A 363 10.11 -15.72 1.05
CA VAL A 363 10.60 -16.02 -0.30
C VAL A 363 12.10 -15.79 -0.36
N LYS A 364 12.60 -14.67 0.17
CA LYS A 364 14.04 -14.36 0.23
C LYS A 364 14.84 -15.50 0.88
N ASP A 365 14.39 -16.00 2.03
CA ASP A 365 15.12 -17.01 2.80
C ASP A 365 15.01 -18.41 2.19
N GLN A 366 13.88 -18.73 1.54
CA GLN A 366 13.61 -20.05 0.96
C GLN A 366 13.92 -20.17 -0.54
N LEU A 367 14.20 -19.05 -1.23
CA LEU A 367 14.40 -19.05 -2.67
C LEU A 367 15.54 -19.99 -3.09
N GLN A 368 16.70 -19.87 -2.42
CA GLN A 368 17.86 -20.66 -2.77
C GLN A 368 17.65 -22.15 -2.48
N SER A 369 17.07 -22.49 -1.32
CA SER A 369 16.81 -23.88 -0.94
C SER A 369 15.81 -24.55 -1.89
N GLU A 370 14.74 -23.85 -2.27
CA GLU A 370 13.73 -24.34 -3.23
C GLU A 370 14.29 -24.49 -4.64
N LEU A 371 15.06 -23.50 -5.14
CA LEU A 371 15.69 -23.60 -6.46
C LEU A 371 16.69 -24.75 -6.51
N VAL A 372 17.52 -24.94 -5.48
CA VAL A 372 18.45 -26.06 -5.42
C VAL A 372 17.70 -27.38 -5.30
N ALA A 373 16.68 -27.48 -4.46
CA ALA A 373 15.91 -28.71 -4.33
C ALA A 373 15.22 -29.09 -5.65
N SER A 374 14.57 -28.14 -6.32
CA SER A 374 13.82 -28.40 -7.54
C SER A 374 14.70 -28.61 -8.77
N LEU A 375 15.79 -27.85 -8.93
CA LEU A 375 16.60 -27.85 -10.15
C LEU A 375 17.84 -28.75 -10.05
N TYR A 376 18.40 -28.92 -8.85
CA TYR A 376 19.61 -29.73 -8.67
C TYR A 376 19.29 -31.20 -8.34
N LYS A 377 18.25 -31.47 -7.52
CA LYS A 377 17.93 -32.84 -7.08
C LYS A 377 16.94 -33.57 -7.98
N THR A 378 15.96 -32.86 -8.53
CA THR A 378 14.92 -33.49 -9.37
C THR A 378 15.42 -33.76 -10.79
N ALA A 379 16.37 -32.97 -11.26
CA ALA A 379 16.83 -32.99 -12.65
C ALA A 379 18.16 -33.75 -12.86
N THR A 380 18.52 -34.70 -11.98
CA THR A 380 19.82 -35.39 -12.06
C THR A 380 20.04 -36.13 -13.38
N HIS A 381 18.96 -36.55 -14.05
CA HIS A 381 18.99 -37.16 -15.38
C HIS A 381 18.79 -36.15 -16.54
N GLU A 382 18.44 -34.90 -16.24
CA GLU A 382 18.08 -33.84 -17.20
C GLU A 382 19.01 -32.62 -17.11
N HIS A 383 20.12 -32.70 -16.37
CA HIS A 383 21.05 -31.58 -16.20
C HIS A 383 21.61 -31.08 -17.54
N ASP A 384 21.87 -32.00 -18.46
CA ASP A 384 22.36 -31.68 -19.80
C ASP A 384 21.28 -31.03 -20.67
N GLU A 385 20.01 -31.37 -20.44
CA GLU A 385 18.87 -30.77 -21.15
C GLU A 385 18.52 -29.37 -20.59
N LEU A 386 18.70 -29.16 -19.28
CA LEU A 386 18.52 -27.85 -18.64
C LEU A 386 19.59 -26.85 -19.08
N LEU A 387 20.84 -27.30 -19.22
CA LEU A 387 21.96 -26.47 -19.67
C LEU A 387 22.16 -26.51 -21.19
N ASP A 388 21.11 -26.84 -21.95
CA ASP A 388 21.13 -26.72 -23.39
C ASP A 388 21.33 -25.25 -23.80
N GLU A 389 22.38 -25.00 -24.59
CA GLU A 389 22.72 -23.66 -25.02
C GLU A 389 21.77 -23.19 -26.11
N SER A 390 21.43 -21.90 -26.10
CA SER A 390 20.69 -21.34 -27.22
C SER A 390 21.50 -21.48 -28.52
N GLY A 391 20.86 -22.00 -29.57
CA GLY A 391 21.53 -22.26 -30.86
C GLY A 391 22.23 -21.04 -31.46
N GLN A 392 21.72 -19.83 -31.19
CA GLN A 392 22.36 -18.58 -31.60
C GLN A 392 23.68 -18.30 -30.87
N ILE A 393 23.74 -18.56 -29.56
CA ILE A 393 24.97 -18.36 -28.77
C ILE A 393 25.98 -19.47 -29.08
N ALA A 394 25.50 -20.72 -29.21
CA ALA A 394 26.34 -21.85 -29.61
C ALA A 394 27.01 -21.60 -30.97
N GLN A 395 26.25 -21.12 -31.97
CA GLN A 395 26.79 -20.79 -33.29
C GLN A 395 27.75 -19.60 -33.23
N ARG A 396 27.39 -18.50 -32.55
CA ARG A 396 28.27 -17.33 -32.42
C ARG A 396 29.57 -17.66 -31.71
N ARG A 397 29.55 -18.52 -30.69
CA ARG A 397 30.75 -19.00 -30.00
C ARG A 397 31.60 -19.84 -30.94
N LYS A 398 30.98 -20.76 -31.70
CA LYS A 398 31.67 -21.59 -32.69
C LYS A 398 32.37 -20.72 -33.75
N ASP A 399 31.67 -19.77 -34.35
CA ASP A 399 32.22 -18.86 -35.36
C ASP A 399 33.38 -18.02 -34.80
N ALA A 400 33.23 -17.50 -33.57
CA ALA A 400 34.26 -16.74 -32.89
C ALA A 400 35.49 -17.59 -32.56
N GLN A 401 35.29 -18.86 -32.18
CA GLN A 401 36.35 -19.80 -31.85
C GLN A 401 37.10 -20.27 -33.11
N GLU A 402 36.40 -20.56 -34.20
CA GLU A 402 36.99 -20.86 -35.51
C GLU A 402 37.85 -19.69 -36.02
N MET A 403 37.34 -18.45 -35.90
CA MET A 403 38.11 -17.25 -36.26
C MET A 403 39.35 -17.09 -35.37
N LEU A 404 39.24 -17.35 -34.08
CA LEU A 404 40.35 -17.24 -33.13
C LEU A 404 41.43 -18.29 -33.42
N GLU A 405 41.04 -19.54 -33.73
CA GLU A 405 41.97 -20.58 -34.18
C GLU A 405 42.67 -20.21 -35.49
N ALA A 406 41.94 -19.64 -36.46
CA ALA A 406 42.51 -19.17 -37.72
C ALA A 406 43.53 -18.03 -37.50
N LEU A 407 43.23 -17.09 -36.60
CA LEU A 407 44.13 -16.01 -36.24
C LEU A 407 45.37 -16.51 -35.49
N HIS A 408 45.24 -17.50 -34.60
CA HIS A 408 46.38 -18.14 -33.95
C HIS A 408 47.29 -18.86 -34.94
N LYS A 409 46.70 -19.64 -35.87
CA LYS A 409 47.46 -20.24 -36.99
C LYS A 409 48.16 -19.18 -37.83
N GLY A 410 47.48 -18.07 -38.15
CA GLY A 410 48.07 -16.93 -38.85
C GLY A 410 49.27 -16.32 -38.11
N ASN A 411 49.18 -16.17 -36.78
CA ASN A 411 50.27 -15.70 -35.94
C ASN A 411 51.47 -16.68 -35.91
N GLN A 412 51.20 -17.99 -35.93
CA GLN A 412 52.23 -19.01 -36.01
C GLN A 412 52.96 -18.97 -37.35
N ILE A 413 52.23 -18.90 -38.47
CA ILE A 413 52.80 -18.76 -39.82
C ILE A 413 53.65 -17.49 -39.94
N ILE A 414 53.18 -16.34 -39.42
CA ILE A 414 53.97 -15.10 -39.41
C ILE A 414 55.29 -15.26 -38.64
N SER A 415 55.27 -16.05 -37.57
CA SER A 415 56.47 -16.32 -36.76
C SER A 415 57.45 -17.23 -37.52
N GLU A 416 56.96 -18.26 -38.20
CA GLU A 416 57.76 -19.14 -39.07
C GLU A 416 58.38 -18.38 -40.27
N VAL A 417 57.63 -17.47 -40.90
CA VAL A 417 58.14 -16.60 -41.98
C VAL A 417 59.25 -15.68 -41.47
N ARG A 418 59.17 -15.22 -40.21
CA ARG A 418 60.23 -14.40 -39.61
C ARG A 418 61.50 -15.22 -39.36
N GLU A 419 61.37 -16.47 -38.91
CA GLU A 419 62.49 -17.39 -38.65
C GLU A 419 63.19 -17.86 -39.93
N THR A 420 62.43 -18.07 -41.01
CA THR A 420 62.98 -18.46 -42.32
C THR A 420 63.68 -17.32 -43.06
N HIS A 421 63.39 -16.06 -42.72
CA HIS A 421 64.07 -14.86 -43.25
C HIS A 421 65.19 -14.32 -42.34
N LEU A 422 65.61 -15.09 -41.32
CA LEU A 422 66.77 -14.80 -40.47
C LEU A 422 68.12 -15.29 -41.06
N TRP A 423 68.13 -15.71 -42.34
CA TRP A 423 69.32 -15.99 -43.13
C TRP A 423 69.44 -15.08 -44.34
#